data_AF-A0A661XD70-F1
#
_entry.id   AF-A0A661XD70-F1
#
_cell.length_a   1.000
_cell.length_b   1.000
_cell.length_c   1.000
_cell.angle_alpha   90.00
_cell.angle_beta   90.00
_cell.angle_gamma   90.00
#
_symmetry.space_group_name_H-M   'P 1'
#
loop_
_entity.id
_entity.type
_entity.pdbx_description
1 polymer ?
#
loop_
_entity_poly.entity_id
_entity_poly.type
_entity_poly.pdbx_seq_one_letter_code
_entity_poly.pdbx_strand_id
1 'polypeptide(L)'
;MSKLKAWIITGRFFAAPWIFTNTLLGVKLAGFDFKTWMLSFVIVLTALLGSHYLNAWRDWTLGFDKIENGSRIKPYTAASQVLPRGWLTLKEVKLSTFALFILSIIIFILYAPKRLDTIALFIMGLSVAIAYTDFFKPRGLG
;
A
#
# COMPACT_ATOMS: atom_id res chain seq x y z
N MET A 1 10.56 7.32 -18.71
CA MET A 1 9.48 6.54 -18.05
C MET A 1 8.23 7.40 -18.03
N SER A 2 7.03 6.88 -18.29
CA SER A 2 5.80 7.67 -18.11
C SER A 2 5.42 7.78 -16.63
N LYS A 3 4.78 8.88 -16.22
CA LYS A 3 4.32 9.07 -14.83
C LYS A 3 3.36 7.97 -14.38
N LEU A 4 2.44 7.56 -15.24
CA LEU A 4 1.50 6.47 -14.94
C LEU A 4 2.24 5.17 -14.60
N LYS A 5 3.26 4.81 -15.39
CA LYS A 5 4.06 3.61 -15.13
C LYS A 5 4.86 3.75 -13.83
N ALA A 6 5.37 4.93 -13.52
CA ALA A 6 6.04 5.19 -12.24
C ALA A 6 5.08 5.01 -11.05
N TRP A 7 3.83 5.47 -11.15
CA TRP A 7 2.80 5.23 -10.12
C TRP A 7 2.50 3.75 -9.93
N ILE A 8 2.29 3.01 -11.03
CA ILE A 8 2.03 1.56 -10.98
C ILE A 8 3.19 0.80 -10.31
N ILE A 9 4.44 1.19 -10.62
CA ILE A 9 5.63 0.60 -10.03
C ILE A 9 5.72 0.94 -8.54
N THR A 10 5.57 2.21 -8.17
CA THR A 10 5.64 2.66 -6.76
C THR A 10 4.57 1.99 -5.92
N GLY A 11 3.37 1.80 -6.49
CA GLY A 11 2.23 1.16 -5.83
C GLY A 11 2.32 -0.35 -5.81
N ARG A 12 3.37 -0.94 -6.40
CA ARG A 12 3.60 -2.39 -6.45
C ARG A 12 2.34 -3.16 -6.84
N PHE A 13 1.66 -2.71 -7.90
CA PHE A 13 0.37 -3.27 -8.33
C PHE A 13 0.40 -4.79 -8.62
N PHE A 14 1.58 -5.38 -8.81
CA PHE A 14 1.76 -6.83 -8.87
C PHE A 14 1.29 -7.57 -7.60
N ALA A 15 1.16 -6.88 -6.46
CA ALA A 15 0.60 -7.41 -5.22
C ALA A 15 -0.94 -7.40 -5.19
N ALA A 16 -1.60 -6.69 -6.11
CA ALA A 16 -3.07 -6.61 -6.14
C ALA A 16 -3.77 -7.98 -6.30
N PRO A 17 -3.29 -8.93 -7.13
CA PRO A 17 -3.86 -10.28 -7.20
C PRO A 17 -3.80 -11.04 -5.86
N TRP A 18 -2.73 -10.83 -5.07
CA TRP A 18 -2.61 -11.42 -3.74
C TRP A 18 -3.68 -10.86 -2.79
N ILE A 19 -3.91 -9.55 -2.80
CA ILE A 19 -4.97 -8.94 -2.00
C ILE A 19 -6.36 -9.39 -2.47
N PHE A 20 -6.59 -9.41 -3.79
CA PHE A 20 -7.85 -9.83 -4.39
C PHE A 20 -8.29 -11.23 -3.94
N THR A 21 -7.35 -12.18 -3.95
CA THR A 21 -7.62 -13.57 -3.56
C THR A 21 -7.81 -13.72 -2.06
N ASN A 22 -6.99 -13.06 -1.23
CA ASN A 22 -7.12 -13.14 0.22
C ASN A 22 -8.38 -12.46 0.76
N THR A 23 -8.78 -11.30 0.21
CA THR A 23 -10.05 -10.69 0.60
C THR A 23 -11.23 -11.54 0.14
N LEU A 24 -11.16 -12.18 -1.03
CA LEU A 24 -12.20 -13.10 -1.51
C LEU A 24 -12.35 -14.29 -0.56
N LEU A 25 -11.23 -14.90 -0.17
CA LEU A 25 -11.22 -16.00 0.77
C LEU A 25 -11.84 -15.58 2.11
N GLY A 26 -11.41 -14.46 2.69
CA GLY A 26 -11.93 -13.98 3.96
C GLY A 26 -13.44 -13.69 3.93
N VAL A 27 -13.92 -13.03 2.88
CA VAL A 27 -15.35 -12.72 2.71
C VAL A 27 -16.18 -14.00 2.53
N LYS A 28 -15.68 -14.96 1.75
CA LYS A 28 -16.36 -16.25 1.54
C LYS A 28 -16.43 -17.10 2.79
N LEU A 29 -15.35 -17.17 3.57
CA LEU A 29 -15.34 -17.89 4.85
C LEU A 29 -16.30 -17.27 5.87
N ALA A 30 -16.49 -15.96 5.82
CA ALA A 30 -17.45 -15.26 6.67
C ALA A 30 -18.90 -15.32 6.16
N GLY A 31 -19.18 -15.98 5.04
CA GLY A 31 -20.52 -16.15 4.48
C GLY A 31 -21.09 -14.90 3.78
N PHE A 32 -20.26 -13.92 3.43
CA PHE A 32 -20.69 -12.67 2.82
C PHE A 32 -20.74 -12.74 1.27
N ASP A 33 -21.42 -11.76 0.68
CA ASP A 33 -21.69 -11.69 -0.75
C ASP A 33 -20.55 -11.05 -1.57
N PHE A 34 -20.72 -11.05 -2.89
CA PHE A 34 -19.77 -10.45 -3.84
C PHE A 34 -19.60 -8.94 -3.62
N LYS A 35 -20.67 -8.22 -3.28
CA LYS A 35 -20.62 -6.78 -3.01
C LYS A 35 -19.72 -6.46 -1.82
N THR A 36 -19.89 -7.21 -0.73
CA THR A 36 -19.04 -7.11 0.46
C THR A 36 -17.59 -7.41 0.12
N TRP A 37 -17.33 -8.43 -0.70
CA TRP A 37 -15.99 -8.74 -1.15
C TRP A 37 -15.34 -7.58 -1.91
N MET A 38 -16.03 -7.03 -2.91
CA MET A 38 -15.49 -5.93 -3.72
C MET A 38 -15.16 -4.72 -2.84
N LEU A 39 -16.01 -4.42 -1.85
CA LEU A 39 -15.76 -3.36 -0.89
C LEU A 39 -14.52 -3.65 -0.02
N SER A 40 -14.40 -4.86 0.54
CA SER A 40 -13.24 -5.28 1.32
C SER A 40 -11.95 -5.20 0.49
N PHE A 41 -11.99 -5.66 -0.76
CA PHE A 41 -10.87 -5.55 -1.69
C PHE A 41 -10.45 -4.10 -1.91
N VAL A 42 -11.39 -3.20 -2.19
CA VAL A 42 -11.10 -1.78 -2.42
C VAL A 42 -10.50 -1.15 -1.17
N ILE A 43 -11.09 -1.34 0.01
CA ILE A 43 -10.57 -0.78 1.28
C ILE A 43 -9.12 -1.24 1.52
N VAL A 44 -8.87 -2.55 1.42
CA VAL A 44 -7.55 -3.14 1.70
C VAL A 44 -6.54 -2.73 0.63
N LEU A 45 -6.90 -2.73 -0.65
CA LEU A 45 -6.02 -2.30 -1.74
C LEU A 45 -5.65 -0.83 -1.58
N THR A 46 -6.60 0.05 -1.28
CA THR A 46 -6.32 1.47 -1.07
C THR A 46 -5.37 1.68 0.11
N ALA A 47 -5.57 0.98 1.23
CA ALA A 47 -4.66 1.02 2.38
C ALA A 47 -3.26 0.49 2.02
N LEU A 48 -3.17 -0.60 1.26
CA LEU A 48 -1.91 -1.16 0.78
C LEU A 48 -1.15 -0.20 -0.16
N LEU A 49 -1.86 0.45 -1.09
CA LEU A 49 -1.23 1.44 -1.96
C LEU A 49 -0.67 2.61 -1.14
N GLY A 50 -1.41 3.06 -0.12
CA GLY A 50 -0.93 4.06 0.82
C GLY A 50 0.35 3.62 1.54
N SER A 51 0.39 2.37 2.01
CA SER A 51 1.58 1.83 2.69
C SER A 51 2.79 1.68 1.76
N HIS A 52 2.58 1.31 0.50
CA HIS A 52 3.65 1.24 -0.48
C HIS A 52 4.24 2.60 -0.83
N TYR A 53 3.40 3.64 -0.93
CA TYR A 53 3.87 5.01 -1.13
C TYR A 53 4.55 5.58 0.12
N LEU A 54 4.03 5.28 1.32
CA LEU A 54 4.71 5.59 2.57
C LEU A 54 6.10 4.96 2.59
N ASN A 55 6.19 3.67 2.23
CA ASN A 55 7.45 2.96 2.18
C ASN A 55 8.44 3.61 1.19
N ALA A 56 8.02 3.92 -0.04
CA ALA A 56 8.88 4.62 -1.01
C ALA A 56 9.32 6.00 -0.51
N TRP A 57 8.40 6.78 0.08
CA TRP A 57 8.74 8.06 0.69
C TRP A 57 9.80 7.89 1.78
N ARG A 58 9.56 7.02 2.76
CA ARG A 58 10.44 6.89 3.93
C ARG A 58 11.78 6.30 3.55
N ASP A 59 11.82 5.29 2.68
CA ASP A 59 13.06 4.68 2.19
C ASP A 59 13.94 5.70 1.46
N TRP A 60 13.34 6.59 0.67
CA TRP A 60 14.06 7.72 0.08
C TRP A 60 14.59 8.69 1.13
N THR A 61 13.75 9.12 2.09
CA THR A 61 14.18 10.09 3.12
C THR A 61 15.22 9.54 4.09
N LEU A 62 15.23 8.23 4.33
CA LEU A 62 16.18 7.55 5.21
C LEU A 62 17.43 7.08 4.46
N GLY A 63 17.50 7.27 3.13
CA GLY A 63 18.66 6.92 2.31
C GLY A 63 18.82 5.43 2.00
N PHE A 64 17.75 4.64 2.18
CA PHE A 64 17.72 3.22 1.77
C PHE A 64 17.59 3.07 0.25
N ASP A 65 16.85 3.96 -0.40
CA ASP A 65 16.66 3.94 -1.85
C ASP A 65 17.87 4.54 -2.58
N LYS A 66 18.46 3.76 -3.50
CA LYS A 66 19.62 4.15 -4.30
C LYS A 66 19.40 3.77 -5.76
N ILE A 67 20.00 4.53 -6.68
CA ILE A 67 20.01 4.16 -8.10
C ILE A 67 20.92 2.93 -8.25
N GLU A 68 20.34 1.79 -8.60
CA GLU A 68 21.14 0.61 -8.96
C GLU A 68 21.73 0.82 -10.36
N ASN A 69 23.07 0.77 -10.46
CA ASN A 69 23.80 0.78 -11.71
C ASN A 69 24.09 -0.68 -12.12
N GLY A 70 23.18 -1.31 -12.88
CA GLY A 70 23.31 -2.73 -13.24
C GLY A 70 22.07 -3.33 -13.92
N SER A 71 22.02 -4.67 -13.99
CA SER A 71 21.05 -5.48 -14.76
C SER A 71 19.57 -5.12 -14.54
N ARG A 72 18.71 -5.53 -15.50
CA ARG A 72 17.26 -5.26 -15.56
C ARG A 72 16.59 -5.12 -14.18
N ILE A 73 15.97 -3.97 -13.96
CA ILE A 73 15.21 -3.64 -12.74
C ILE A 73 14.16 -4.73 -12.50
N LYS A 74 14.21 -5.38 -11.32
CA LYS A 74 13.24 -6.39 -10.94
C LYS A 74 11.95 -5.71 -10.47
N PRO A 75 10.75 -6.30 -10.67
CA PRO A 75 9.50 -5.67 -10.25
C PRO A 75 9.45 -5.26 -8.78
N TYR A 76 10.08 -6.04 -7.89
CA TYR A 76 10.11 -5.76 -6.45
C TYR A 76 11.13 -4.69 -6.05
N THR A 77 12.22 -4.52 -6.82
CA THR A 77 13.21 -3.43 -6.60
C THR A 77 12.90 -2.18 -7.41
N ALA A 78 11.95 -2.25 -8.36
CA ALA A 78 11.66 -1.12 -9.24
C ALA A 78 11.19 0.13 -8.51
N ALA A 79 10.47 -0.03 -7.39
CA ALA A 79 9.98 1.07 -6.58
C ALA A 79 11.10 1.91 -5.96
N SER A 80 12.21 1.28 -5.54
CA SER A 80 13.33 1.99 -4.89
C SER A 80 14.07 2.94 -5.82
N GLN A 81 13.84 2.83 -7.13
CA GLN A 81 14.48 3.68 -8.13
C GLN A 81 13.60 4.86 -8.57
N VAL A 82 12.32 4.90 -8.18
CA VAL A 82 11.37 5.90 -8.70
C VAL A 82 11.72 7.32 -8.23
N LEU A 83 11.89 7.51 -6.92
CA LEU A 83 12.26 8.80 -6.33
C LEU A 83 13.71 9.20 -6.67
N PRO A 84 14.73 8.32 -6.56
CA PRO A 84 16.10 8.67 -6.94
C PRO A 84 16.25 9.11 -8.39
N ARG A 85 15.49 8.51 -9.33
CA ARG A 85 15.53 8.87 -10.76
C ARG A 85 14.64 10.08 -11.10
N GLY A 86 13.92 10.65 -10.12
CA GLY A 86 13.04 11.80 -10.33
C GLY A 86 11.82 11.51 -11.21
N TRP A 87 11.41 10.25 -11.36
CA TRP A 87 10.20 9.92 -12.14
C TRP A 87 8.91 10.37 -11.45
N LEU A 88 8.93 10.39 -10.13
CA LEU A 88 7.97 11.09 -9.27
C LEU A 88 8.74 11.97 -8.30
N THR A 89 8.10 13.03 -7.84
CA THR A 89 8.64 13.90 -6.80
C THR A 89 8.27 13.37 -5.42
N LEU A 90 9.09 13.68 -4.42
CA LEU A 90 8.81 13.39 -3.02
C LEU A 90 7.45 13.97 -2.57
N LYS A 91 7.13 15.18 -3.04
CA LYS A 91 5.86 15.85 -2.72
C LYS A 91 4.66 15.08 -3.27
N GLU A 92 4.73 14.61 -4.52
CA GLU A 92 3.67 13.79 -5.13
C GLU A 92 3.45 12.51 -4.32
N VAL A 93 4.51 11.75 -4.04
CA VAL A 93 4.40 10.47 -3.30
C VAL A 93 3.86 10.69 -1.88
N LYS A 94 4.31 11.73 -1.18
CA LYS A 94 3.82 12.07 0.17
C LYS A 94 2.34 12.44 0.16
N LEU A 95 1.90 13.30 -0.77
CA LEU A 95 0.49 13.67 -0.90
C LEU A 95 -0.39 12.45 -1.22
N SER A 96 0.06 11.60 -2.15
CA SER A 96 -0.67 10.37 -2.51
C SER A 96 -0.74 9.36 -1.36
N THR A 97 0.30 9.28 -0.53
CA THR A 97 0.30 8.46 0.70
C THR A 97 -0.87 8.86 1.61
N PHE A 98 -0.96 10.15 1.96
CA PHE A 98 -2.04 10.65 2.81
C PHE A 98 -3.41 10.54 2.12
N ALA A 99 -3.51 10.88 0.84
CA ALA A 99 -4.75 10.79 0.09
C ALA A 99 -5.32 9.36 0.09
N LEU A 100 -4.46 8.34 -0.08
CA LEU A 100 -4.89 6.94 -0.07
C LEU A 100 -5.29 6.46 1.32
N PHE A 101 -4.55 6.80 2.37
CA PHE A 101 -4.97 6.45 3.73
C PHE A 101 -6.29 7.14 4.13
N ILE A 102 -6.45 8.43 3.80
CA ILE A 102 -7.70 9.14 4.03
C ILE A 102 -8.84 8.48 3.23
N LEU A 103 -8.59 8.14 1.96
CA LEU A 103 -9.58 7.47 1.12
C LEU A 103 -9.99 6.11 1.69
N SER A 104 -9.04 5.29 2.15
CA SER A 104 -9.37 3.98 2.75
C SER A 104 -10.21 4.15 4.02
N ILE A 105 -9.91 5.16 4.85
CA ILE A 105 -10.69 5.51 6.04
C ILE A 105 -12.10 5.97 5.65
N ILE A 106 -12.24 6.86 4.66
CA ILE A 106 -13.54 7.36 4.18
C ILE A 106 -14.39 6.19 3.67
N ILE A 107 -13.84 5.32 2.81
CA ILE A 107 -14.57 4.17 2.27
C ILE A 107 -14.99 3.23 3.41
N PHE A 108 -14.11 2.98 4.38
CA PHE A 108 -14.44 2.19 5.56
C PHE A 108 -15.57 2.83 6.38
N ILE A 109 -15.52 4.13 6.65
CA ILE A 109 -16.55 4.87 7.41
C ILE A 109 -17.89 4.89 6.68
N LEU A 110 -17.90 5.01 5.36
CA LEU A 110 -19.17 5.10 4.61
C LEU A 110 -19.82 3.74 4.41
N TYR A 111 -19.04 2.67 4.21
CA TYR A 111 -19.59 1.43 3.66
C TYR A 111 -19.31 0.16 4.49
N ALA A 112 -18.25 0.14 5.30
CA ALA A 112 -17.93 -1.06 6.07
C ALA A 112 -18.92 -1.25 7.24
N PRO A 113 -19.21 -2.49 7.66
CA PRO A 113 -19.96 -2.74 8.90
C PRO A 113 -19.28 -2.07 10.09
N LYS A 114 -20.06 -1.37 10.93
CA LYS A 114 -19.57 -0.65 12.12
C LYS A 114 -19.58 -1.55 13.36
N ARG A 115 -18.99 -2.72 13.22
CA ARG A 115 -18.79 -3.67 14.32
C ARG A 115 -17.44 -3.42 14.97
N LEU A 116 -17.32 -3.74 16.25
CA LEU A 116 -16.07 -3.49 16.98
C LEU A 116 -14.90 -4.30 16.41
N ASP A 117 -15.14 -5.52 15.95
CA ASP A 117 -14.12 -6.38 15.35
C ASP A 117 -13.61 -5.83 14.01
N THR A 118 -14.51 -5.39 13.12
CA THR A 118 -14.10 -4.79 11.83
C THR A 118 -13.36 -3.48 12.01
N ILE A 119 -13.77 -2.66 12.98
CA ILE A 119 -13.07 -1.41 13.33
C ILE A 119 -11.69 -1.72 13.90
N ALA A 120 -11.59 -2.65 14.86
CA ALA A 120 -10.33 -3.03 15.48
C ALA A 120 -9.34 -3.61 14.45
N LEU A 121 -9.79 -4.51 13.57
CA LEU A 121 -8.97 -5.09 12.51
C LEU A 121 -8.49 -4.02 11.51
N PHE A 122 -9.36 -3.07 11.15
CA PHE A 122 -8.98 -1.99 10.23
C PHE A 122 -7.93 -1.06 10.85
N ILE A 123 -8.13 -0.63 12.11
CA ILE A 123 -7.16 0.18 12.85
C ILE A 123 -5.84 -0.57 12.96
N MET A 124 -5.86 -1.84 13.37
CA MET A 124 -4.66 -2.66 13.48
C MET A 124 -3.94 -2.79 12.14
N GLY A 125 -4.66 -3.03 11.05
CA GLY A 125 -4.09 -3.11 9.70
C GLY A 125 -3.39 -1.82 9.28
N LEU A 126 -4.01 -0.66 9.52
CA LEU A 126 -3.38 0.64 9.26
C LEU A 126 -2.17 0.88 10.17
N SER A 127 -2.27 0.56 11.45
CA SER A 127 -1.17 0.69 12.40
C SER A 127 0.03 -0.15 11.98
N VAL A 128 -0.17 -1.41 11.58
CA VAL A 128 0.90 -2.28 11.06
C VAL A 128 1.48 -1.70 9.77
N ALA A 129 0.64 -1.25 8.85
CA ALA A 129 1.09 -0.66 7.58
C ALA A 129 1.97 0.58 7.77
N ILE A 130 1.61 1.46 8.71
CA ILE A 130 2.37 2.66 9.03
C ILE A 130 3.64 2.29 9.80
N ALA A 131 3.49 1.49 10.86
CA ALA A 131 4.59 1.16 11.74
C ALA A 131 5.65 0.27 11.07
N TYR A 132 5.27 -0.54 10.08
CA TYR A 132 6.20 -1.42 9.36
C TYR A 132 7.43 -0.68 8.88
N THR A 133 7.21 0.44 8.18
CA THR A 133 8.28 1.20 7.53
C THR A 133 9.19 1.90 8.54
N ASP A 134 8.62 2.46 9.60
CA ASP A 134 9.36 3.29 10.57
C ASP A 134 9.95 2.50 11.74
N PHE A 135 9.37 1.36 12.11
CA PHE A 135 9.73 0.64 13.35
C PHE A 135 10.19 -0.80 13.12
N PHE A 136 9.52 -1.55 12.25
CA PHE A 136 9.82 -2.98 12.07
C PHE A 136 10.95 -3.18 11.06
N LYS A 137 10.85 -2.53 9.90
CA LYS A 137 11.83 -2.63 8.82
C LYS A 137 13.24 -2.20 9.25
N PRO A 138 13.46 -1.07 9.95
CA PRO A 138 14.81 -0.68 10.39
C PRO A 138 15.44 -1.65 11.39
N ARG A 139 14.62 -2.46 12.07
CA ARG A 139 15.05 -3.50 13.03
C ARG A 139 15.19 -4.88 12.39
N GLY A 140 14.99 -5.01 11.07
CA GLY A 140 15.04 -6.28 10.35
C GLY A 140 13.88 -7.23 10.68
N LEU A 141 12.76 -6.71 11.18
CA LEU A 141 11.58 -7.51 11.57
C LEU A 141 10.56 -7.65 10.44
N GLY A 142 11.00 -8.05 9.24
CA GLY A 142 10.15 -8.08 8.04
C GLY A 142 10.56 -9.09 7.00
#